data_AF-X0ZUC6-F1
#
_entry.id   AF-X0ZUC6-F1
#
_cell.length_a   1.000
_cell.length_b   1.000
_cell.length_c   1.000
_cell.angle_alpha   90.00
_cell.angle_beta   90.00
_cell.angle_gamma   90.00
#
_symmetry.space_group_name_H-M   'P 1'
#
loop_
_entity.id
_entity.type
_entity.pdbx_description
1 polymer ?
#
loop_
_entity_poly.entity_id
_entity_poly.type
_entity_poly.pdbx_seq_one_letter_code
_entity_poly.pdbx_strand_id
1 'polypeptide(L)' 'TVRGLAALTLSLLGTEEARLRLEDLSGDDTEVHLYLERKMGVRRVSELAEQALATVRK' A
#
# COMPACT_ATOMS: atom_id res chain seq x y z
N THR A 1 -4.68 0.71 10.35
CA THR A 1 -5.95 1.17 9.77
C THR A 1 -6.31 0.25 8.61
N VAL A 2 -7.60 0.09 8.30
CA VAL A 2 -8.09 -0.78 7.20
C VAL A 2 -7.52 -0.35 5.83
N ARG A 3 -7.24 0.96 5.66
CA ARG A 3 -6.66 1.53 4.43
C ARG A 3 -5.26 1.00 4.10
N GLY A 4 -4.38 0.87 5.10
CA GLY A 4 -3.04 0.30 4.88
C GLY A 4 -3.08 -1.17 4.47
N LEU A 5 -4.04 -1.94 4.99
CA LEU A 5 -4.25 -3.33 4.59
C LEU A 5 -4.83 -3.44 3.17
N ALA A 6 -5.71 -2.50 2.79
CA ALA A 6 -6.24 -2.41 1.44
C ALA A 6 -5.13 -2.12 0.41
N ALA A 7 -4.23 -1.16 0.69
CA ALA A 7 -3.08 -0.86 -0.18
C ALA A 7 -2.19 -2.10 -0.42
N LEU A 8 -1.88 -2.83 0.65
CA LEU A 8 -1.11 -4.09 0.60
C LEU A 8 -1.81 -5.18 -0.22
N THR A 9 -3.12 -5.35 -0.03
CA THR A 9 -3.89 -6.38 -0.74
C THR A 9 -3.98 -6.06 -2.23
N LEU A 10 -4.20 -4.79 -2.57
CA LEU A 10 -4.23 -4.31 -3.95
C LEU A 10 -2.87 -4.47 -4.64
N SER A 11 -1.76 -4.21 -3.92
CA SER A 11 -0.40 -4.51 -4.40
C SER A 11 -0.21 -5.97 -4.78
N LEU A 12 -0.73 -6.90 -3.98
CA LEU A 12 -0.56 -8.35 -4.19
C LEU A 12 -1.42 -8.87 -5.34
N LEU A 13 -2.55 -8.22 -5.61
CA LEU A 13 -3.45 -8.60 -6.70
C LEU A 13 -2.97 -8.09 -8.07
N GLY A 14 -2.14 -7.04 -8.11
CA GLY A 14 -1.52 -6.55 -9.34
C GLY A 14 -2.52 -6.06 -10.40
N THR A 15 -3.70 -5.61 -9.98
CA THR A 15 -4.77 -5.22 -10.91
C THR A 15 -4.66 -3.75 -11.31
N GLU A 16 -4.79 -3.44 -12.60
CA GLU A 16 -4.84 -2.05 -13.10
C GLU A 16 -6.04 -1.28 -12.52
N GLU A 17 -7.13 -1.98 -12.20
CA GLU A 17 -8.30 -1.41 -11.53
C GLU A 17 -7.96 -0.84 -10.13
N ALA A 18 -6.89 -1.32 -9.50
CA ALA A 18 -6.41 -0.81 -8.23
C ALA A 18 -5.59 0.47 -8.36
N ARG A 19 -5.07 0.78 -9.55
CA ARG A 19 -4.12 1.87 -9.77
C ARG A 19 -4.66 3.22 -9.31
N LEU A 20 -5.86 3.61 -9.74
CA LEU A 20 -6.48 4.88 -9.35
C LEU A 20 -6.66 4.99 -7.84
N ARG A 21 -6.99 3.87 -7.18
CA ARG A 21 -7.13 3.82 -5.72
C ARG A 21 -5.79 3.88 -4.99
N LEU A 22 -4.73 3.33 -5.57
CA LEU A 22 -3.38 3.44 -5.03
C LEU A 22 -2.82 4.86 -5.23
N GLU A 23 -3.12 5.50 -6.36
CA GLU A 23 -2.79 6.91 -6.60
C GLU A 23 -3.49 7.83 -5.57
N ASP A 24 -4.77 7.60 -5.25
CA ASP A 24 -5.48 8.30 -4.16
C ASP A 24 -4.79 8.14 -2.79
N LEU A 25 -4.19 6.97 -2.53
CA LEU A 25 -3.52 6.65 -1.26
C LEU A 25 -2.07 7.15 -1.19
N SER A 26 -1.49 7.61 -2.30
CA SER A 26 -0.10 8.10 -2.34
C SER A 26 0.12 9.37 -1.50
N GLY A 27 -0.94 10.12 -1.19
CA GLY A 27 -0.90 11.27 -0.29
C GLY A 27 -1.29 10.98 1.17
N ASP A 28 -1.59 9.72 1.53
CA ASP A 28 -2.04 9.37 2.87
C ASP A 28 -0.84 9.12 3.81
N ASP A 29 -0.49 10.13 4.62
CA ASP A 29 0.57 10.06 5.64
C ASP A 29 0.15 9.31 6.91
N THR A 30 -1.03 8.67 6.94
CA THR A 30 -1.44 7.85 8.07
C THR A 30 -0.42 6.74 8.32
N GLU A 31 0.07 6.67 9.54
CA GLU A 31 0.95 5.61 9.99
C GLU A 31 0.16 4.35 10.36
N VAL A 32 0.73 3.21 9.99
CA VAL A 32 0.15 1.90 10.22
C VAL A 32 1.20 0.99 10.84
N HIS A 33 0.87 0.41 11.98
CA HIS A 33 1.65 -0.65 12.59
C HIS A 33 1.36 -1.95 11.84
N LEU A 34 2.37 -2.49 11.18
CA LEU A 34 2.25 -3.67 10.36
C LEU A 34 3.35 -4.66 10.72
N TYR A 35 2.97 -5.93 10.76
CA TYR A 35 3.93 -7.03 10.78
C TYR A 35 4.22 -7.46 9.35
N LEU A 36 5.36 -7.04 8.82
CA LEU A 36 5.80 -7.33 7.45
C LEU A 36 7.21 -7.91 7.50
N GLU A 37 7.53 -8.85 6.62
CA GLU A 37 8.89 -9.43 6.53
C GLU A 37 9.44 -9.95 7.88
N ARG A 38 8.55 -10.52 8.70
CA ARG A 38 8.85 -11.03 10.04
C ARG A 38 9.29 -9.96 11.06
N LYS A 39 8.96 -8.70 10.82
CA LYS A 39 9.24 -7.57 11.74
C LYS A 39 7.99 -6.73 11.94
N MET A 40 7.78 -6.28 13.18
CA MET A 40 6.79 -5.25 13.47
C MET A 40 7.42 -3.89 13.18
N GLY A 41 6.73 -3.06 12.41
CA GLY A 41 7.21 -1.72 12.06
C GLY A 41 6.07 -0.76 11.81
N VAL A 42 6.38 0.52 11.91
CA VAL A 42 5.49 1.59 11.46
C VAL A 42 5.79 1.87 9.99
N ARG A 43 4.75 1.91 9.16
CA ARG A 43 4.84 2.26 7.74
C ARG A 43 3.75 3.26 7.42
N ARG A 44 4.01 4.18 6.50
CA ARG A 44 3.00 5.11 6.01
C ARG A 44 2.16 4.45 4.91
N VAL A 45 0.88 4.81 4.85
CA VAL A 45 -0.01 4.33 3.79
C VAL A 45 0.52 4.77 2.41
N SER A 46 1.03 5.99 2.29
CA SER A 46 1.68 6.52 1.09
C SER A 46 2.83 5.63 0.59
N GLU A 47 3.76 5.24 1.48
CA GLU A 47 4.88 4.35 1.14
C GLU A 47 4.41 2.97 0.65
N LEU A 48 3.34 2.42 1.25
CA LEU A 48 2.77 1.14 0.83
C LEU A 48 2.09 1.27 -0.54
N ALA A 49 1.41 2.38 -0.80
CA ALA A 49 0.78 2.66 -2.07
C ALA A 49 1.80 2.85 -3.21
N GLU A 50 2.92 3.55 -2.95
CA GLU A 50 4.02 3.69 -3.91
C GLU A 50 4.65 2.33 -4.27
N GLN A 51 4.89 1.47 -3.26
CA GLN A 51 5.39 0.11 -3.49
C GLN A 51 4.42 -0.73 -4.32
N ALA A 52 3.12 -0.57 -4.08
CA ALA A 52 2.08 -1.23 -4.85
C ALA A 52 2.06 -0.76 -6.31
N LEU A 53 2.11 0.56 -6.54
CA LEU A 53 2.15 1.14 -7.89
C LEU A 53 3.38 0.70 -8.68
N ALA A 54 4.54 0.55 -8.01
CA ALA A 54 5.75 0.04 -8.65
C ALA A 54 5.60 -1.41 -9.13
N THR A 55 4.71 -2.19 -8.50
CA THR A 55 4.45 -3.59 -8.87
C THR A 55 3.43 -3.69 -10.00
N VAL A 56 2.41 -2.81 -10.04
CA VAL A 56 1.41 -2.76 -11.12
C VAL A 56 2.00 -2.29 -12.45
N ARG A 57 3.03 -1.42 -12.43
CA ARG A 57 3.68 -0.88 -13.65
C ARG A 57 4.57 -1.89 -14.40
N LYS A 58 4.64 -3.15 -13.98
CA LYS A 58 5.58 -4.16 -14.48
C LYS A 58 4.85 -5.35 -15.08
#